data_AF-A0A963KU14-F1
#
_entry.id   AF-A0A963KU14-F1
#
_cell.length_a   1.000
_cell.length_b   1.000
_cell.length_c   1.000
_cell.angle_alpha   90.00
_cell.angle_beta   90.00
_cell.angle_gamma   90.00
#
_symmetry.space_group_name_H-M   'P 1'
#
loop_
_entity.id
_entity.type
_entity.pdbx_description
1 polymer ?
#
loop_
_entity_poly.entity_id
_entity_poly.type
_entity_poly.pdbx_seq_one_letter_code
_entity_poly.pdbx_strand_id
1 'polypeptide(L)'
;RHNPVTGVFKAMPTRPRSIPAVHDPQNRSRFHASVLERRNNTPISDQDYFHSYSLEQNDKRTVSIYAREPWNATGLHVRKGERYRMSAIGEWIDGSIKCSARGTDDGDFYAGEMAQMAASVLGWGEQLFKRFSGNRTADFWYTKRVETSPWFALMGAIANGRGADPDGNPSPHQIFEIGDSRTIEPDADGYLYCFANDAWLTYGNNKGSVALTIERVI
;
A
#
# COMPACT_ATOMS: atom_id res chain seq x y z
N ARG A 1 14.04 14.78 1.78
CA ARG A 1 13.06 13.74 2.18
C ARG A 1 13.82 12.45 2.49
N HIS A 2 13.66 11.88 3.69
CA HIS A 2 14.30 10.60 4.03
C HIS A 2 13.50 9.44 3.41
N ASN A 3 14.15 8.64 2.57
CA ASN A 3 13.60 7.38 2.07
C ASN A 3 14.36 6.23 2.74
N PRO A 4 13.73 5.45 3.63
CA PRO A 4 14.40 4.32 4.29
C PRO A 4 14.58 3.11 3.36
N VAL A 5 13.94 3.11 2.18
CA VAL A 5 13.98 2.02 1.21
C VAL A 5 15.07 2.30 0.16
N THR A 6 16.32 2.01 0.51
CA THR A 6 17.50 2.22 -0.34
C THR A 6 18.30 0.92 -0.54
N GLY A 7 19.18 0.90 -1.54
CA GLY A 7 20.04 -0.25 -1.84
C GLY A 7 19.22 -1.52 -2.08
N VAL A 8 19.59 -2.60 -1.40
CA VAL A 8 18.93 -3.91 -1.52
C VAL A 8 17.46 -3.88 -1.09
N PHE A 9 17.06 -2.98 -0.19
CA PHE A 9 15.68 -2.88 0.27
C PHE A 9 14.74 -2.34 -0.81
N LYS A 10 15.26 -1.65 -1.83
CA LYS A 10 14.47 -1.23 -2.99
C LYS A 10 13.93 -2.42 -3.78
N ALA A 11 14.64 -3.55 -3.73
CA ALA A 11 14.25 -4.75 -4.44
C ALA A 11 13.32 -5.66 -3.62
N MET A 12 13.14 -5.40 -2.32
CA MET A 12 12.38 -6.28 -1.44
C MET A 12 10.97 -5.75 -1.17
N PRO A 13 9.95 -6.63 -1.11
CA PRO A 13 8.64 -6.29 -0.59
C PRO A 13 8.72 -5.60 0.78
N THR A 14 8.16 -4.40 0.86
CA THR A 14 8.00 -3.65 2.11
C THR A 14 6.56 -3.71 2.57
N ARG A 15 6.34 -3.48 3.86
CA ARG A 15 4.99 -3.43 4.44
C ARG A 15 4.80 -2.22 5.35
N PRO A 16 3.57 -1.71 5.48
CA PRO A 16 3.27 -0.67 6.45
C PRO A 16 3.52 -1.14 7.88
N ARG A 17 3.83 -0.20 8.78
CA ARG A 17 3.99 -0.52 10.21
C ARG A 17 2.64 -0.52 10.90
N SER A 18 2.35 -1.57 11.67
CA SER A 18 1.20 -1.57 12.56
C SER A 18 1.53 -0.79 13.83
N ILE A 19 1.14 0.48 13.86
CA ILE A 19 1.31 1.37 15.01
C ILE A 19 -0.04 1.97 15.44
N PRO A 20 -0.19 2.40 16.70
CA PRO A 20 -1.40 3.08 17.17
C PRO A 20 -1.69 4.40 16.44
N ALA A 21 -2.91 4.92 16.59
CA ALA A 21 -3.27 6.25 16.13
C ALA A 21 -2.39 7.32 16.80
N VAL A 22 -1.56 8.01 16.02
CA VAL A 22 -0.60 9.02 16.49
C VAL A 22 -1.34 10.31 16.87
N HIS A 23 -2.49 10.55 16.24
CA HIS A 23 -3.31 11.74 16.51
C HIS A 23 -4.18 11.59 17.76
N ASP A 24 -4.35 10.37 18.25
CA ASP A 24 -5.17 10.09 19.41
C ASP A 24 -4.39 10.39 20.70
N PRO A 25 -4.84 11.36 21.52
CA PRO A 25 -4.18 11.70 22.78
C PRO A 25 -4.01 10.51 23.73
N GLN A 26 -4.89 9.50 23.66
CA GLN A 26 -4.81 8.30 24.51
C GLN A 26 -3.57 7.46 24.21
N ASN A 27 -3.02 7.57 22.99
CA ASN A 27 -1.81 6.84 22.60
C ASN A 27 -0.51 7.62 22.86
N ARG A 28 -0.56 8.83 23.47
CA ARG A 28 0.62 9.70 23.64
C ARG A 28 1.79 9.00 24.35
N SER A 29 1.51 8.20 25.37
CA SER A 29 2.53 7.45 26.14
C SER A 29 3.20 6.32 25.35
N ARG A 30 2.62 5.92 24.21
CA ARG A 30 3.17 4.87 23.32
C ARG A 30 4.19 5.41 22.33
N PHE A 31 4.35 6.72 22.25
CA PHE A 31 5.28 7.36 21.32
C PHE A 31 6.36 8.11 22.08
N HIS A 32 7.58 8.05 21.55
CA HIS A 32 8.67 8.88 22.05
C HIS A 32 8.36 10.37 21.81
N ALA A 33 8.78 11.25 22.72
CA ALA A 33 8.48 12.69 22.66
C ALA A 33 8.88 13.34 21.32
N SER A 34 10.01 12.91 20.74
CA SER A 34 10.49 13.41 19.44
C SER A 34 9.55 13.13 18.25
N VAL A 35 8.73 12.07 18.31
CA VAL A 35 7.71 11.79 17.28
C VAL A 35 6.61 12.85 17.36
N LEU A 36 6.17 13.16 18.58
CA LEU A 36 5.10 14.12 18.84
C LEU A 36 5.56 15.56 18.55
N GLU A 37 6.80 15.89 18.92
CA GLU A 37 7.39 17.21 18.66
C GLU A 37 7.53 17.47 17.15
N ARG A 38 8.07 16.51 16.39
CA ARG A 38 8.19 16.65 14.93
C ARG A 38 6.85 16.82 14.23
N ARG A 39 5.82 16.14 14.73
CA ARG A 39 4.46 16.30 14.21
C ARG A 39 3.93 17.71 14.48
N ASN A 40 4.05 18.19 15.71
CA ASN A 40 3.51 19.50 16.09
C ASN A 40 4.30 20.67 15.50
N ASN A 41 5.60 20.47 15.25
CA ASN A 41 6.52 21.46 14.73
C ASN A 41 7.12 21.01 13.39
N THR A 42 6.31 20.47 12.48
CA THR A 42 6.81 20.13 11.13
C THR A 42 7.20 21.43 10.42
N PRO A 43 8.46 21.59 9.93
CA PRO A 43 8.85 22.76 9.17
C PRO A 43 7.93 22.95 7.97
N ILE A 44 7.59 24.19 7.62
CA ILE A 44 6.71 24.50 6.48
C ILE A 44 7.23 23.96 5.13
N SER A 45 8.54 23.76 5.02
CA SER A 45 9.21 23.18 3.85
C SER A 45 9.04 21.66 3.75
N ASP A 46 8.62 21.01 4.83
CA ASP A 46 8.44 19.57 4.92
C ASP A 46 6.95 19.22 4.81
N GLN A 47 6.67 18.02 4.29
CA GLN A 47 5.32 17.45 4.39
C GLN A 47 5.04 17.04 5.84
N ASP A 48 3.78 17.15 6.26
CA ASP A 48 3.29 16.75 7.59
C ASP A 48 3.97 15.47 8.08
N TYR A 49 4.69 15.57 9.21
CA TYR A 49 5.37 14.42 9.79
C TYR A 49 4.33 13.41 10.27
N PHE A 50 4.18 12.33 9.50
CA PHE A 50 3.22 11.26 9.73
C PHE A 50 1.77 11.77 9.80
N HIS A 51 1.24 12.21 8.65
CA HIS A 51 -0.17 12.60 8.51
C HIS A 51 -1.12 11.53 9.07
N SER A 52 -2.01 11.93 9.97
CA SER A 52 -2.80 10.99 10.79
C SER A 52 -4.10 11.63 11.28
N TYR A 53 -5.24 11.00 10.98
CA TYR A 53 -6.59 11.44 11.37
C TYR A 53 -7.56 10.25 11.50
N SER A 54 -8.74 10.51 12.08
CA SER A 54 -9.91 9.64 12.08
C SER A 54 -11.08 10.35 11.38
N LEU A 55 -12.12 9.62 11.02
CA LEU A 55 -13.38 10.20 10.54
C LEU A 55 -14.44 10.07 11.63
N GLU A 56 -15.23 11.12 11.82
CA GLU A 56 -16.46 11.03 12.60
C GLU A 56 -17.55 10.31 11.80
N GLN A 57 -18.63 9.92 12.46
CA GLN A 57 -19.73 9.25 11.78
C GLN A 57 -20.35 10.18 10.72
N ASN A 58 -20.54 9.66 9.51
CA ASN A 58 -20.98 10.35 8.29
C ASN A 58 -19.98 11.35 7.71
N ASP A 59 -18.79 11.49 8.30
CA ASP A 59 -17.72 12.25 7.67
C ASP A 59 -17.08 11.44 6.55
N LYS A 60 -16.61 12.17 5.54
CA LYS A 60 -15.90 11.60 4.40
C LYS A 60 -14.70 12.44 4.00
N ARG A 61 -13.72 11.78 3.41
CA ARG A 61 -12.54 12.43 2.85
C ARG A 61 -12.12 11.77 1.55
N THR A 62 -11.76 12.60 0.58
CA THR A 62 -11.19 12.15 -0.68
C THR A 62 -9.66 12.28 -0.65
N VAL A 63 -8.98 11.23 -1.08
CA VAL A 63 -7.51 11.16 -1.19
C VAL A 63 -7.13 10.65 -2.58
N SER A 64 -6.04 11.17 -3.13
CA SER A 64 -5.47 10.65 -4.38
C SER A 64 -4.60 9.43 -4.09
N ILE A 65 -4.84 8.33 -4.81
CA ILE A 65 -4.02 7.12 -4.76
C ILE A 65 -3.20 7.06 -6.04
N TYR A 66 -1.89 7.27 -5.90
CA TYR A 66 -0.96 7.33 -7.03
C TYR A 66 -0.50 5.94 -7.44
N ALA A 67 -0.54 5.66 -8.74
CA ALA A 67 -0.25 4.33 -9.30
C ALA A 67 1.20 3.90 -9.13
N ARG A 68 2.13 4.87 -9.07
CA ARG A 68 3.57 4.66 -8.89
C ARG A 68 4.00 4.37 -7.46
N GLU A 69 3.12 4.59 -6.49
CA GLU A 69 3.45 4.45 -5.08
C GLU A 69 3.06 3.04 -4.61
N PRO A 70 4.02 2.21 -4.16
CA PRO A 70 3.71 0.86 -3.66
C PRO A 70 2.88 0.91 -2.37
N TRP A 71 2.91 2.03 -1.65
CA TRP A 71 2.05 2.26 -0.50
C TRP A 71 1.64 3.74 -0.44
N ASN A 72 0.38 4.02 -0.77
CA ASN A 72 -0.21 5.33 -0.53
C ASN A 72 -0.71 5.41 0.92
N ALA A 73 0.01 6.15 1.76
CA ALA A 73 -0.42 6.43 3.13
C ALA A 73 -1.59 7.42 3.09
N THR A 74 -2.81 6.96 3.39
CA THR A 74 -3.99 7.84 3.39
C THR A 74 -4.03 8.76 4.61
N GLY A 75 -3.30 8.39 5.68
CA GLY A 75 -3.35 9.00 7.01
C GLY A 75 -4.57 8.62 7.85
N LEU A 76 -5.57 7.94 7.26
CA LEU A 76 -6.75 7.50 7.99
C LEU A 76 -6.40 6.32 8.89
N HIS A 77 -6.69 6.44 10.18
CA HIS A 77 -6.70 5.31 11.12
C HIS A 77 -8.15 4.81 11.26
N VAL A 78 -8.40 3.57 10.83
CA VAL A 78 -9.70 2.92 10.95
C VAL A 78 -9.77 2.11 12.24
N ARG A 79 -10.94 2.01 12.87
CA ARG A 79 -11.11 1.27 14.13
C ARG A 79 -11.99 0.03 13.96
N LYS A 80 -11.71 -0.98 14.77
CA LYS A 80 -12.56 -2.15 14.89
C LYS A 80 -13.96 -1.75 15.37
N GLY A 81 -14.98 -2.33 14.75
CA GLY A 81 -16.39 -2.09 15.09
C GLY A 81 -17.01 -0.87 14.40
N GLU A 82 -16.22 -0.09 13.66
CA GLU A 82 -16.70 0.95 12.75
C GLU A 82 -16.83 0.36 11.32
N ARG A 83 -17.57 1.06 10.45
CA ARG A 83 -17.73 0.64 9.05
C ARG A 83 -17.39 1.78 8.11
N TYR A 84 -16.68 1.45 7.04
CA TYR A 84 -16.20 2.43 6.07
C TYR A 84 -16.68 2.09 4.66
N ARG A 85 -17.33 3.05 4.01
CA ARG A 85 -17.67 2.99 2.59
C ARG A 85 -16.58 3.69 1.79
N MET A 86 -16.14 3.03 0.73
CA MET A 86 -15.10 3.50 -0.17
C MET A 86 -15.67 3.56 -1.58
N SER A 87 -15.36 4.63 -2.30
CA SER A 87 -15.70 4.80 -3.72
C SER A 87 -14.57 5.48 -4.46
N ALA A 88 -14.10 4.88 -5.54
CA ALA A 88 -13.02 5.38 -6.35
C ALA A 88 -13.52 5.84 -7.72
N ILE A 89 -12.94 6.93 -8.22
CA ILE A 89 -13.19 7.43 -9.57
C ILE A 89 -11.87 7.78 -10.27
N GLY A 90 -11.92 7.82 -11.59
CA GLY A 90 -10.78 8.16 -12.44
C GLY A 90 -10.06 6.95 -12.99
N GLU A 91 -8.95 7.21 -13.66
CA GLU A 91 -8.13 6.22 -14.35
C GLU A 91 -6.65 6.44 -14.01
N TRP A 92 -5.90 5.36 -14.10
CA TRP A 92 -4.45 5.34 -13.98
C TRP A 92 -3.85 4.41 -15.03
N ILE A 93 -2.54 4.47 -15.23
CA ILE A 93 -1.85 3.79 -16.34
C ILE A 93 -0.81 2.83 -15.77
N ASP A 94 -0.88 1.57 -16.20
CA ASP A 94 0.21 0.59 -16.11
C ASP A 94 0.99 0.60 -17.43
N GLY A 95 2.22 1.11 -17.41
CA GLY A 95 3.03 1.28 -18.63
C GLY A 95 2.35 2.16 -19.69
N SER A 96 1.63 1.54 -20.62
CA SER A 96 0.82 2.16 -21.68
C SER A 96 -0.68 1.85 -21.59
N ILE A 97 -1.09 0.96 -20.69
CA ILE A 97 -2.45 0.43 -20.56
C ILE A 97 -3.22 1.27 -19.56
N LYS A 98 -4.39 1.76 -19.96
CA LYS A 98 -5.30 2.51 -19.10
C LYS A 98 -6.16 1.55 -18.29
N CYS A 99 -6.25 1.80 -16.99
CA CYS A 99 -6.99 1.00 -16.05
C CYS A 99 -7.91 1.90 -15.21
N SER A 100 -9.07 1.38 -14.83
CA SER A 100 -9.90 1.99 -13.78
C SER A 100 -9.48 1.47 -12.40
N ALA A 101 -10.21 1.84 -11.35
CA ALA A 101 -10.01 1.29 -10.02
C ALA A 101 -10.31 -0.22 -9.94
N ARG A 102 -11.02 -0.81 -10.91
CA ARG A 102 -11.25 -2.26 -11.02
C ARG A 102 -10.05 -3.05 -11.55
N GLY A 103 -9.05 -2.37 -12.12
CA GLY A 103 -7.92 -3.02 -12.78
C GLY A 103 -8.22 -3.35 -14.24
N THR A 104 -7.52 -4.34 -14.79
CA THR A 104 -7.76 -4.84 -16.15
C THR A 104 -8.83 -5.94 -16.14
N ASP A 105 -9.75 -5.90 -17.11
CA ASP A 105 -10.90 -6.82 -17.19
C ASP A 105 -10.54 -8.19 -17.82
N ASP A 106 -9.36 -8.33 -18.43
CA ASP A 106 -9.03 -9.46 -19.30
C ASP A 106 -8.29 -10.62 -18.62
N GLY A 107 -7.63 -10.41 -17.48
CA GLY A 107 -6.91 -11.48 -16.77
C GLY A 107 -5.73 -12.12 -17.54
N ASP A 108 -5.54 -11.76 -18.81
CA ASP A 108 -4.59 -12.33 -19.79
C ASP A 108 -3.25 -11.57 -19.87
N PHE A 109 -3.09 -10.56 -19.04
CA PHE A 109 -1.87 -9.78 -18.99
C PHE A 109 -0.73 -10.66 -18.39
N TYR A 110 0.50 -10.49 -18.88
CA TYR A 110 1.77 -10.79 -18.18
C TYR A 110 2.57 -12.07 -18.49
N ALA A 111 2.38 -12.78 -19.61
CA ALA A 111 3.44 -13.70 -20.08
C ALA A 111 4.54 -12.97 -20.89
N GLY A 112 4.13 -12.22 -21.92
CA GLY A 112 5.05 -11.56 -22.85
C GLY A 112 5.74 -10.32 -22.27
N GLU A 113 5.01 -9.49 -21.53
CA GLU A 113 5.55 -8.23 -20.97
C GLU A 113 6.43 -8.48 -19.72
N MET A 114 6.14 -9.51 -18.93
CA MET A 114 7.02 -9.92 -17.83
C MET A 114 8.33 -10.54 -18.32
N ALA A 115 8.30 -11.25 -19.45
CA ALA A 115 9.53 -11.71 -20.10
C ALA A 115 10.40 -10.52 -20.55
N GLN A 116 9.80 -9.45 -21.11
CA GLN A 116 10.52 -8.23 -21.49
C GLN A 116 11.05 -7.45 -20.28
N MET A 117 10.30 -7.39 -19.18
CA MET A 117 10.76 -6.75 -17.94
C MET A 117 11.84 -7.56 -17.20
N ALA A 118 11.73 -8.88 -17.14
CA ALA A 118 12.79 -9.75 -16.62
C ALA A 118 14.09 -9.58 -17.44
N ALA A 119 14.00 -9.43 -18.76
CA ALA A 119 15.14 -9.19 -19.63
C ALA A 119 15.84 -7.83 -19.37
N SER A 120 15.11 -6.79 -18.97
CA SER A 120 15.70 -5.46 -18.67
C SER A 120 16.35 -5.38 -17.27
N VAL A 121 16.04 -6.31 -16.37
CA VAL A 121 16.70 -6.45 -15.05
C VAL A 121 18.05 -7.19 -15.13
N LEU A 122 18.39 -7.81 -16.27
CA LEU A 122 19.68 -8.51 -16.50
C LEU A 122 20.93 -7.63 -16.32
N GLY A 123 20.79 -6.32 -16.17
CA GLY A 123 21.90 -5.42 -15.83
C GLY A 123 22.42 -5.54 -14.39
N TRP A 124 21.65 -6.12 -13.45
CA TRP A 124 22.07 -6.30 -12.05
C TRP A 124 22.15 -7.78 -11.67
N GLY A 125 23.37 -8.31 -11.63
CA GLY A 125 23.75 -9.44 -10.76
C GLY A 125 23.01 -10.75 -10.99
N GLU A 126 22.90 -11.21 -12.23
CA GLU A 126 22.27 -12.49 -12.62
C GLU A 126 22.80 -13.72 -11.84
N GLN A 127 24.07 -13.66 -11.39
CA GLN A 127 24.71 -14.72 -10.62
C GLN A 127 24.42 -14.68 -9.11
N LEU A 128 24.08 -13.52 -8.53
CA LEU A 128 23.71 -13.42 -7.11
C LEU A 128 22.26 -13.87 -6.89
N PHE A 129 21.38 -13.55 -7.85
CA PHE A 129 19.96 -13.90 -7.78
C PHE A 129 19.75 -15.43 -7.88
N LYS A 130 20.37 -16.09 -8.87
CA LYS A 130 20.27 -17.55 -9.08
C LYS A 130 20.83 -18.38 -7.92
N ARG A 131 21.76 -17.83 -7.13
CA ARG A 131 22.42 -18.57 -6.04
C ARG A 131 21.64 -18.52 -4.71
N PHE A 132 20.68 -17.60 -4.58
CA PHE A 132 19.78 -17.50 -3.42
C PHE A 132 18.33 -17.90 -3.73
N SER A 133 17.91 -17.93 -5.00
CA SER A 133 16.55 -18.27 -5.40
C SER A 133 16.33 -19.79 -5.48
N GLY A 134 16.19 -20.43 -4.32
CA GLY A 134 15.39 -21.66 -4.22
C GLY A 134 13.93 -21.32 -4.50
N ASN A 135 13.48 -21.63 -5.72
CA ASN A 135 12.34 -21.08 -6.46
C ASN A 135 10.97 -21.02 -5.74
N ARG A 136 10.75 -19.97 -4.95
CA ARG A 136 9.41 -19.43 -4.59
C ARG A 136 9.42 -17.91 -4.53
N THR A 137 10.47 -17.34 -3.95
CA THR A 137 10.60 -15.88 -3.76
C THR A 137 10.78 -15.11 -5.07
N ALA A 138 11.38 -15.73 -6.10
CA ALA A 138 11.53 -15.14 -7.42
C ALA A 138 10.19 -14.99 -8.16
N ASP A 139 9.28 -15.97 -8.00
CA ASP A 139 7.92 -15.88 -8.55
C ASP A 139 7.17 -14.70 -7.91
N PHE A 140 7.23 -14.55 -6.58
CA PHE A 140 6.58 -13.44 -5.84
C PHE A 140 7.01 -12.02 -6.28
N TRP A 141 8.17 -11.85 -6.90
CA TRP A 141 8.66 -10.52 -7.30
C TRP A 141 8.02 -10.02 -8.61
N TYR A 142 7.59 -10.96 -9.43
CA TYR A 142 7.09 -10.75 -10.78
C TYR A 142 5.60 -11.08 -10.91
N THR A 143 4.98 -11.64 -9.87
CA THR A 143 3.53 -11.89 -9.85
C THR A 143 2.79 -10.78 -9.08
N LYS A 144 1.45 -10.83 -9.08
CA LYS A 144 0.62 -9.83 -8.40
C LYS A 144 0.94 -9.81 -6.92
N ARG A 145 0.85 -8.63 -6.31
CA ARG A 145 0.90 -8.52 -4.84
C ARG A 145 -0.26 -9.26 -4.17
N VAL A 146 -1.43 -9.27 -4.82
CA VAL A 146 -2.61 -10.00 -4.37
C VAL A 146 -3.14 -10.83 -5.53
N GLU A 147 -2.79 -12.12 -5.54
CA GLU A 147 -3.11 -13.02 -6.67
C GLU A 147 -4.61 -13.19 -6.92
N THR A 148 -5.43 -13.07 -5.89
CA THR A 148 -6.88 -13.27 -5.96
C THR A 148 -7.63 -12.06 -6.51
N SER A 149 -6.94 -10.94 -6.79
CA SER A 149 -7.54 -9.73 -7.34
C SER A 149 -7.02 -9.45 -8.76
N PRO A 150 -7.76 -8.67 -9.58
CA PRO A 150 -7.30 -8.28 -10.91
C PRO A 150 -5.99 -7.50 -10.85
N TRP A 151 -5.24 -7.56 -11.95
CA TRP A 151 -4.06 -6.72 -12.12
C TRP A 151 -4.45 -5.25 -12.09
N PHE A 152 -3.63 -4.45 -11.43
CA PHE A 152 -3.80 -3.01 -11.32
C PHE A 152 -5.10 -2.54 -10.64
N ALA A 153 -5.87 -3.45 -10.03
CA ALA A 153 -7.02 -3.08 -9.21
C ALA A 153 -6.59 -2.20 -8.03
N LEU A 154 -7.44 -1.26 -7.63
CA LEU A 154 -7.23 -0.47 -6.43
C LEU A 154 -7.43 -1.39 -5.21
N MET A 155 -6.37 -1.54 -4.42
CA MET A 155 -6.34 -2.35 -3.21
C MET A 155 -6.28 -1.48 -1.97
N GLY A 156 -6.86 -1.98 -0.88
CA GLY A 156 -6.70 -1.48 0.47
C GLY A 156 -5.92 -2.45 1.35
N ALA A 157 -5.14 -1.90 2.27
CA ALA A 157 -4.49 -2.65 3.35
C ALA A 157 -4.65 -1.89 4.67
N ILE A 158 -5.21 -2.54 5.68
CA ILE A 158 -5.24 -2.01 7.04
C ILE A 158 -3.99 -2.53 7.75
N ALA A 159 -3.17 -1.61 8.26
CA ALA A 159 -1.92 -1.92 8.94
C ALA A 159 -2.17 -2.49 10.36
N ASN A 160 -2.82 -3.65 10.47
CA ASN A 160 -3.24 -4.27 11.73
C ASN A 160 -2.55 -5.61 12.07
N GLY A 161 -1.83 -6.21 11.13
CA GLY A 161 -0.88 -7.31 11.41
C GLY A 161 0.22 -6.93 12.40
N ARG A 162 0.08 -7.36 13.66
CA ARG A 162 1.03 -7.11 14.75
C ARG A 162 1.78 -8.37 15.16
N GLY A 163 3.06 -8.20 15.49
CA GLY A 163 3.92 -9.29 15.93
C GLY A 163 4.36 -10.21 14.78
N ALA A 164 4.88 -11.36 15.15
CA ALA A 164 5.27 -12.42 14.26
C ALA A 164 4.79 -13.76 14.82
N ASP A 165 4.60 -14.74 13.94
CA ASP A 165 4.40 -16.12 14.33
C ASP A 165 5.69 -16.70 14.98
N PRO A 166 5.64 -17.93 15.54
CA PRO A 166 6.81 -18.56 16.14
C PRO A 166 8.00 -18.74 15.20
N ASP A 167 7.77 -18.78 13.89
CA ASP A 167 8.80 -18.91 12.86
C ASP A 167 9.38 -17.54 12.45
N GLY A 168 8.91 -16.46 13.08
CA GLY A 168 9.36 -15.09 12.81
C GLY A 168 8.70 -14.44 11.60
N ASN A 169 7.68 -15.08 10.98
CA ASN A 169 6.93 -14.45 9.91
C ASN A 169 5.98 -13.39 10.49
N PRO A 170 6.06 -12.13 10.04
CA PRO A 170 5.25 -11.09 10.60
C PRO A 170 3.77 -11.28 10.26
N SER A 171 2.89 -11.19 11.27
CA SER A 171 1.45 -11.41 11.15
C SER A 171 0.85 -10.63 9.99
N PRO A 172 -0.05 -11.21 9.17
CA PRO A 172 -0.56 -10.54 7.97
C PRO A 172 -1.42 -9.32 8.29
N HIS A 173 -1.42 -8.34 7.37
CA HIS A 173 -2.38 -7.24 7.38
C HIS A 173 -3.72 -7.69 6.77
N GLN A 174 -4.81 -7.02 7.15
CA GLN A 174 -6.08 -7.17 6.43
C GLN A 174 -5.96 -6.46 5.07
N ILE A 175 -5.97 -7.25 3.99
CA ILE A 175 -5.86 -6.76 2.60
C ILE A 175 -7.17 -7.08 1.88
N PHE A 176 -7.64 -6.15 1.05
CA PHE A 176 -8.88 -6.30 0.30
C PHE A 176 -8.86 -5.48 -0.99
N GLU A 177 -9.58 -5.95 -2.00
CA GLU A 177 -9.85 -5.18 -3.21
C GLU A 177 -10.85 -4.07 -2.92
N ILE A 178 -10.58 -2.83 -3.31
CA ILE A 178 -11.56 -1.72 -3.23
C ILE A 178 -12.37 -1.65 -4.53
N GLY A 179 -11.72 -1.75 -5.69
CA GLY A 179 -12.40 -1.57 -6.97
C GLY A 179 -13.03 -0.18 -7.11
N ASP A 180 -14.15 -0.09 -7.83
CA ASP A 180 -14.94 1.15 -7.93
C ASP A 180 -15.61 1.52 -6.60
N SER A 181 -16.06 0.52 -5.84
CA SER A 181 -16.65 0.74 -4.53
C SER A 181 -16.61 -0.51 -3.67
N ARG A 182 -16.36 -0.29 -2.38
CA ARG A 182 -16.44 -1.33 -1.36
C ARG A 182 -16.85 -0.77 -0.01
N THR A 183 -17.53 -1.60 0.79
CA THR A 183 -17.70 -1.35 2.22
C THR A 183 -16.88 -2.37 3.00
N ILE A 184 -16.20 -1.91 4.06
CA ILE A 184 -15.38 -2.76 4.92
C ILE A 184 -15.68 -2.54 6.40
N GLU A 185 -15.39 -3.58 7.18
CA GLU A 185 -15.33 -3.54 8.63
C GLU A 185 -13.90 -3.97 9.03
N PRO A 186 -13.14 -3.13 9.74
CA PRO A 186 -11.81 -3.50 10.20
C PRO A 186 -11.88 -4.61 11.26
N ASP A 187 -11.09 -5.67 11.07
CA ASP A 187 -10.99 -6.76 12.06
C ASP A 187 -10.26 -6.31 13.33
N ALA A 188 -9.40 -5.31 13.16
CA ALA A 188 -8.61 -4.65 14.18
C ALA A 188 -8.18 -3.26 13.70
N ASP A 189 -7.89 -2.39 14.66
CA ASP A 189 -7.41 -1.03 14.45
C ASP A 189 -6.14 -0.97 13.60
N GLY A 190 -6.07 0.01 12.70
CA GLY A 190 -4.85 0.29 11.94
C GLY A 190 -5.00 1.42 10.94
N TYR A 191 -3.87 1.82 10.35
CA TYR A 191 -3.88 2.79 9.26
C TYR A 191 -4.26 2.16 7.93
N LEU A 192 -5.11 2.85 7.17
CA LEU A 192 -5.45 2.50 5.81
C LEU A 192 -4.35 2.95 4.85
N TYR A 193 -3.81 1.99 4.11
CA TYR A 193 -2.96 2.21 2.95
C TYR A 193 -3.66 1.71 1.71
N CYS A 194 -3.39 2.34 0.57
CA CYS A 194 -3.91 1.89 -0.72
C CYS A 194 -2.79 1.76 -1.76
N PHE A 195 -3.01 0.92 -2.77
CA PHE A 195 -2.03 0.68 -3.84
C PHE A 195 -2.73 0.11 -5.09
N ALA A 196 -2.10 0.24 -6.26
CA ALA A 196 -2.51 -0.50 -7.46
C ALA A 196 -2.00 -1.95 -7.34
N ASN A 197 -2.77 -2.98 -7.71
CA ASN A 197 -2.36 -4.38 -7.60
C ASN A 197 -1.34 -4.79 -8.69
N ASP A 198 -0.13 -4.27 -8.58
CA ASP A 198 0.96 -4.48 -9.54
C ASP A 198 2.14 -5.21 -8.88
N ALA A 199 3.02 -5.80 -9.69
CA ALA A 199 4.21 -6.52 -9.25
C ALA A 199 5.20 -5.57 -8.56
N TRP A 200 5.93 -6.08 -7.58
CA TRP A 200 6.67 -5.22 -6.64
C TRP A 200 7.73 -4.33 -7.32
N LEU A 201 8.38 -4.83 -8.37
CA LEU A 201 9.47 -4.13 -9.06
C LEU A 201 9.04 -3.24 -10.22
N THR A 202 7.75 -3.24 -10.58
CA THR A 202 7.27 -2.69 -11.85
C THR A 202 6.67 -1.29 -11.72
N TYR A 203 6.30 -0.85 -10.51
CA TYR A 203 5.69 0.46 -10.19
C TYR A 203 6.34 1.71 -10.83
N GLY A 204 7.60 1.62 -11.26
CA GLY A 204 8.32 2.73 -11.88
C GLY A 204 7.75 3.19 -13.24
N ASN A 205 7.04 2.32 -13.97
CA ASN A 205 6.40 2.66 -15.25
C ASN A 205 4.96 3.21 -15.09
N ASN A 206 4.38 3.10 -13.89
CA ASN A 206 3.00 3.49 -13.59
C ASN A 206 2.82 5.01 -13.56
N LYS A 207 1.66 5.49 -14.03
CA LYS A 207 1.35 6.93 -14.11
C LYS A 207 -0.09 7.21 -13.67
N GLY A 208 -0.30 8.45 -13.24
CA GLY A 208 -1.62 8.92 -12.82
C GLY A 208 -2.02 8.47 -11.42
N SER A 209 -3.29 8.70 -11.11
CA SER A 209 -3.88 8.42 -9.80
C SER A 209 -5.40 8.30 -9.91
N VAL A 210 -5.99 7.49 -9.05
CA VAL A 210 -7.45 7.47 -8.83
C VAL A 210 -7.80 8.30 -7.59
N ALA A 211 -8.98 8.92 -7.58
CA ALA A 211 -9.49 9.64 -6.43
C ALA A 211 -10.38 8.71 -5.59
N LEU A 212 -9.94 8.38 -4.38
CA LEU A 212 -10.63 7.51 -3.45
C LEU A 212 -11.34 8.35 -2.38
N THR A 213 -12.66 8.25 -2.32
CA THR A 213 -13.45 8.81 -1.22
C THR A 213 -13.71 7.73 -0.18
N ILE A 214 -13.36 8.01 1.08
CA ILE A 214 -13.65 7.15 2.24
C ILE A 214 -14.64 7.87 3.16
N GLU A 215 -15.72 7.21 3.51
CA GLU A 215 -16.79 7.67 4.39
C GLU A 215 -16.91 6.70 5.57
N ARG A 216 -16.95 7.20 6.81
CA ARG A 216 -17.34 6.37 7.95
C ARG A 216 -18.85 6.38 8.07
N VAL A 217 -19.50 5.22 7.95
CA VAL A 217 -20.98 5.14 7.94
C VAL A 217 -21.57 4.87 9.32
N ILE A 218 -20.83 4.16 10.19
CA ILE A 218 -21.14 3.93 11.61
C ILE A 218 -19.86 4.02 12.45
#